data_AF-A0AAW3F2D6-F1
#
_entry.id   AF-A0AAW3F2D6-F1
#
_cell.length_a   1.000
_cell.length_b   1.000
_cell.length_c   1.000
_cell.angle_alpha   90.00
_cell.angle_beta   90.00
_cell.angle_gamma   90.00
#
_symmetry.space_group_name_H-M   'P 1'
#
loop_
_entity.id
_entity.type
_entity.pdbx_description
1 polymer ?
#
loop_
_entity_poly.entity_id
_entity_poly.type
_entity_poly.pdbx_seq_one_letter_code
_entity_poly.pdbx_strand_id
1 'polypeptide(L)'
;MHVRYEQIDGCEATLVGVKNQAIATIRPSGNRGRERFSLAHELGHWNMHRGRSFRCRVDDQSTNLASDASLEKEADSYAAHLLMPRHLFDPAVRSGAKIPTFKHIGDVAQAFDVSIAAAIIRMAEVDSLPLIVACYDRAGIRWRAFAPHVPRRWRLVQTLDEDSFAYDIVNGDKSTHCSGKQEAQAWFSNDGAENYEIHESSMPGYLGEVLVMLYVGDADMFESPYEREPEGRYQEIPSFARRSR
;
A
#
# COMPACT_ATOMS: atom_id res chain seq x y z
N MET A 1 -22.69 -0.70 -18.66
CA MET A 1 -22.51 0.52 -17.83
C MET A 1 -22.29 1.70 -18.77
N HIS A 2 -22.91 2.84 -18.51
CA HIS A 2 -22.66 4.09 -19.22
C HIS A 2 -21.78 4.99 -18.35
N VAL A 3 -20.90 5.78 -18.97
CA VAL A 3 -20.01 6.71 -18.28
C VAL A 3 -20.40 8.14 -18.63
N ARG A 4 -20.48 9.01 -17.63
CA ARG A 4 -20.73 10.45 -17.79
C ARG A 4 -19.65 11.24 -17.08
N TYR A 5 -19.29 12.39 -17.64
CA TYR A 5 -18.36 13.33 -17.05
C TYR A 5 -19.13 14.60 -16.70
N GLU A 6 -19.34 14.83 -15.41
CA GLU A 6 -20.15 15.94 -14.91
C GLU A 6 -19.53 16.49 -13.61
N GLN A 7 -19.71 17.79 -13.36
CA GLN A 7 -19.33 18.35 -12.07
C GLN A 7 -20.30 17.83 -11.00
N ILE A 8 -19.76 17.13 -10.01
CA ILE A 8 -20.48 16.55 -8.88
C ILE A 8 -19.80 17.03 -7.59
N ASP A 9 -20.56 17.30 -6.53
CA ASP A 9 -20.02 17.79 -5.25
C ASP A 9 -19.74 16.63 -4.27
N GLY A 10 -18.77 16.84 -3.38
CA GLY A 10 -18.46 15.90 -2.29
C GLY A 10 -17.79 14.57 -2.67
N CYS A 11 -17.62 14.22 -3.96
CA CYS A 11 -17.01 12.95 -4.37
C CYS A 11 -16.32 13.03 -5.75
N GLU A 12 -15.40 12.10 -6.01
CA GLU A 12 -14.68 12.01 -7.31
C GLU A 12 -15.48 11.23 -8.37
N ALA A 13 -16.28 10.28 -7.92
CA ALA A 13 -17.18 9.51 -8.77
C ALA A 13 -18.41 9.05 -7.98
N THR A 14 -19.44 8.65 -8.73
CA THR A 14 -20.62 7.97 -8.19
C THR A 14 -21.09 6.89 -9.17
N LEU A 15 -21.66 5.82 -8.63
CA LEU A 15 -22.31 4.77 -9.41
C LEU A 15 -23.78 4.62 -9.01
N VAL A 16 -24.66 4.66 -10.02
CA VAL A 16 -26.08 4.36 -9.86
C VAL A 16 -26.45 3.18 -10.75
N GLY A 17 -26.87 2.09 -10.13
CA GLY A 17 -27.23 0.85 -10.82
C GLY A 17 -28.69 0.43 -10.61
N VAL A 18 -29.36 -0.01 -11.68
CA VAL A 18 -30.70 -0.63 -11.63
C VAL A 18 -30.70 -1.87 -12.52
N LYS A 19 -31.06 -3.03 -11.94
CA LYS A 19 -31.03 -4.32 -12.62
C LYS A 19 -29.68 -4.54 -13.32
N ASN A 20 -29.66 -4.63 -14.66
CA ASN A 20 -28.49 -4.90 -15.50
C ASN A 20 -27.85 -3.64 -16.09
N GLN A 21 -28.29 -2.44 -15.68
CA GLN A 21 -27.77 -1.18 -16.18
C GLN A 21 -27.18 -0.36 -15.04
N ALA A 22 -26.14 0.40 -15.36
CA ALA A 22 -25.53 1.33 -14.43
C ALA A 22 -25.00 2.55 -15.16
N ILE A 23 -25.00 3.68 -14.48
CA ILE A 23 -24.37 4.93 -14.88
C ILE A 23 -23.29 5.25 -13.84
N ALA A 24 -22.04 5.34 -14.29
CA ALA A 24 -20.96 5.91 -13.50
C ALA A 24 -20.77 7.37 -13.91
N THR A 25 -20.82 8.29 -12.95
CA THR A 25 -20.56 9.71 -13.15
C THR A 25 -19.21 10.05 -12.55
N ILE A 26 -18.29 10.55 -13.36
CA ILE A 26 -16.91 10.88 -12.98
C ILE A 26 -16.75 12.40 -12.96
N ARG A 27 -16.19 12.94 -11.88
CA ARG A 27 -15.83 14.36 -11.80
C ARG A 27 -14.63 14.65 -12.71
N PRO A 28 -14.73 15.57 -13.67
CA PRO A 28 -13.56 16.04 -14.41
C PRO A 28 -12.54 16.66 -13.45
N SER A 29 -11.32 16.13 -13.43
CA SER A 29 -10.26 16.57 -12.51
C SER A 29 -9.08 17.23 -13.22
N GLY A 30 -9.02 17.12 -14.55
CA GLY A 30 -7.84 17.53 -15.33
C GLY A 30 -6.66 16.57 -15.18
N ASN A 31 -6.80 15.52 -14.37
CA ASN A 31 -5.85 14.43 -14.23
C ASN A 31 -6.50 13.14 -14.75
N ARG A 32 -6.08 12.72 -15.94
CA ARG A 32 -6.62 11.54 -16.61
C ARG A 32 -6.44 10.26 -15.80
N GLY A 33 -5.30 10.08 -15.15
CA GLY A 33 -5.04 8.91 -14.31
C GLY A 33 -5.98 8.81 -13.12
N ARG A 34 -6.32 9.94 -12.49
CA ARG A 34 -7.31 10.01 -11.41
C ARG A 34 -8.70 9.62 -11.91
N GLU A 35 -9.14 10.21 -13.03
CA GLU A 35 -10.43 9.89 -13.65
C GLU A 35 -10.54 8.41 -14.05
N ARG A 36 -9.46 7.83 -14.59
CA ARG A 36 -9.38 6.40 -14.90
C ARG A 36 -9.48 5.53 -13.66
N PHE A 37 -8.81 5.91 -12.58
CA PHE A 37 -8.88 5.19 -11.31
C PHE A 37 -10.28 5.24 -10.74
N SER A 38 -10.91 6.42 -10.67
CA SER A 38 -12.29 6.55 -10.18
C SER A 38 -13.25 5.70 -11.01
N LEU A 39 -13.15 5.70 -12.34
CA LEU A 39 -13.98 4.85 -13.19
C LEU A 39 -13.73 3.34 -12.96
N ALA A 40 -12.47 2.94 -12.80
CA ALA A 40 -12.10 1.55 -12.55
C ALA A 40 -12.57 1.08 -11.16
N HIS A 41 -12.56 1.97 -10.17
CA HIS A 41 -13.10 1.74 -8.83
C HIS A 41 -14.62 1.52 -8.89
N GLU A 42 -15.37 2.39 -9.60
CA GLU A 42 -16.82 2.18 -9.79
C GLU A 42 -17.13 0.89 -10.57
N LEU A 43 -16.28 0.50 -11.52
CA LEU A 43 -16.38 -0.81 -12.18
C LEU A 43 -16.20 -1.96 -11.18
N GLY A 44 -15.32 -1.81 -10.20
CA GLY A 44 -15.15 -2.75 -9.10
C GLY A 44 -16.44 -2.92 -8.32
N HIS A 45 -17.04 -1.82 -7.86
CA HIS A 45 -18.35 -1.85 -7.20
C HIS A 45 -19.43 -2.51 -8.06
N TRP A 46 -19.49 -2.15 -9.34
CA TRP A 46 -20.48 -2.71 -10.26
C TRP A 46 -20.33 -4.22 -10.46
N ASN A 47 -19.09 -4.72 -10.56
CA ASN A 47 -18.83 -6.12 -10.86
C ASN A 47 -18.85 -7.02 -9.63
N MET A 48 -18.31 -6.54 -8.51
CA MET A 48 -18.12 -7.35 -7.30
C MET A 48 -19.26 -7.20 -6.30
N HIS A 49 -19.91 -6.03 -6.26
CA HIS A 49 -20.82 -5.70 -5.16
C HIS A 49 -22.29 -5.55 -5.61
N ARG A 50 -22.60 -5.81 -6.88
CA ARG A 50 -23.93 -5.63 -7.47
C ARG A 50 -25.07 -6.18 -6.62
N GLY A 51 -26.15 -5.39 -6.49
CA GLY A 51 -27.35 -5.77 -5.73
C GLY A 51 -27.27 -5.44 -4.23
N ARG A 52 -26.13 -4.97 -3.75
CA ARG A 52 -26.02 -4.26 -2.46
C ARG A 52 -26.22 -2.76 -2.73
N SER A 53 -26.98 -2.06 -1.89
CA SER A 53 -27.23 -0.63 -2.07
C SER A 53 -25.99 0.17 -1.65
N PHE A 54 -25.26 0.72 -2.61
CA PHE A 54 -24.17 1.66 -2.34
C PHE A 54 -24.62 3.06 -2.69
N ARG A 55 -24.63 3.93 -1.70
CA ARG A 55 -24.49 5.35 -1.95
C ARG A 55 -23.08 5.65 -1.48
N CYS A 56 -22.15 5.90 -2.41
CA CYS A 56 -20.88 6.56 -2.08
C CYS A 56 -21.24 7.97 -1.62
N ARG A 57 -21.66 8.09 -0.35
CA ARG A 57 -21.81 9.35 0.35
C ARG A 57 -20.60 9.46 1.25
N VAL A 58 -19.83 10.50 1.02
CA VAL A 58 -18.77 10.92 1.94
C VAL A 58 -19.34 11.34 3.31
N ASP A 59 -20.67 11.53 3.43
CA ASP A 59 -21.29 12.16 4.61
C ASP A 59 -22.30 11.33 5.44
N ASP A 60 -22.68 10.09 5.08
CA ASP A 60 -23.65 9.33 5.91
C ASP A 60 -22.99 8.15 6.64
N GLN A 61 -22.26 8.53 7.68
CA GLN A 61 -21.47 7.69 8.56
C GLN A 61 -22.33 7.17 9.72
N SER A 62 -23.34 6.32 9.47
CA SER A 62 -23.98 5.59 10.57
C SER A 62 -24.62 4.28 10.10
N THR A 63 -23.85 3.19 10.24
CA THR A 63 -24.24 1.86 10.81
C THR A 63 -23.35 0.71 10.35
N ASN A 64 -22.50 0.87 9.31
CA ASN A 64 -21.73 -0.24 8.70
C ASN A 64 -20.27 0.09 8.28
N LEU A 65 -19.59 0.95 9.04
CA LEU A 65 -18.23 1.47 8.75
C LEU A 65 -17.18 0.41 8.34
N ALA A 66 -17.17 -0.76 8.99
CA ALA A 66 -16.16 -1.79 8.71
C ALA A 66 -16.42 -2.55 7.41
N SER A 67 -17.69 -2.86 7.10
CA SER A 67 -18.03 -3.51 5.84
C SER A 67 -17.84 -2.57 4.66
N ASP A 68 -18.18 -1.29 4.81
CA ASP A 68 -17.98 -0.30 3.76
C ASP A 68 -16.48 -0.15 3.46
N ALA A 69 -15.62 -0.05 4.48
CA ALA A 69 -14.17 -0.01 4.30
C ALA A 69 -13.60 -1.25 3.56
N SER A 70 -14.14 -2.44 3.82
CA SER A 70 -13.70 -3.66 3.10
C SER A 70 -14.07 -3.63 1.61
N LEU A 71 -15.26 -3.11 1.29
CA LEU A 71 -15.75 -3.03 -0.09
C LEU A 71 -15.04 -1.94 -0.88
N GLU A 72 -14.78 -0.79 -0.27
CA GLU A 72 -13.94 0.27 -0.88
C GLU A 72 -12.54 -0.28 -1.20
N LYS A 73 -11.94 -1.06 -0.29
CA LYS A 73 -10.64 -1.70 -0.52
C LYS A 73 -10.70 -2.75 -1.64
N GLU A 74 -11.78 -3.52 -1.72
CA GLU A 74 -12.00 -4.46 -2.83
C GLU A 74 -12.13 -3.72 -4.18
N ALA A 75 -12.83 -2.59 -4.21
CA ALA A 75 -12.96 -1.75 -5.40
C ALA A 75 -11.63 -1.08 -5.81
N ASP A 76 -10.85 -0.57 -4.86
CA ASP A 76 -9.51 -0.04 -5.11
C ASP A 76 -8.57 -1.11 -5.65
N SER A 77 -8.61 -2.31 -5.05
CA SER A 77 -7.86 -3.47 -5.55
C SER A 77 -8.29 -3.81 -6.96
N TYR A 78 -9.59 -3.88 -7.24
CA TYR A 78 -10.11 -4.11 -8.59
C TYR A 78 -9.58 -3.07 -9.58
N ALA A 79 -9.61 -1.78 -9.22
CA ALA A 79 -9.11 -0.69 -10.03
C ALA A 79 -7.61 -0.84 -10.34
N ALA A 80 -6.81 -1.14 -9.32
CA ALA A 80 -5.37 -1.37 -9.48
C ALA A 80 -5.08 -2.58 -10.38
N HIS A 81 -5.83 -3.68 -10.24
CA HIS A 81 -5.67 -4.86 -11.10
C HIS A 81 -6.08 -4.62 -12.54
N LEU A 82 -7.13 -3.83 -12.76
CA LEU A 82 -7.62 -3.48 -14.10
C LEU A 82 -6.66 -2.53 -14.82
N LEU A 83 -6.19 -1.50 -14.12
CA LEU A 83 -5.33 -0.47 -14.69
C LEU A 83 -3.87 -0.91 -14.79
N MET A 84 -3.41 -1.76 -13.86
CA MET A 84 -2.05 -2.28 -13.82
C MET A 84 -2.06 -3.82 -13.71
N PRO A 85 -2.42 -4.54 -14.78
CA PRO A 85 -2.45 -5.99 -14.80
C PRO A 85 -1.06 -6.56 -14.53
N ARG A 86 -0.95 -7.53 -13.61
CA ARG A 86 0.35 -8.07 -13.14
C ARG A 86 1.28 -8.49 -14.28
N HIS A 87 0.74 -9.16 -15.30
CA HIS A 87 1.53 -9.68 -16.42
C HIS A 87 2.11 -8.59 -17.33
N LEU A 88 1.59 -7.36 -17.29
CA LEU A 88 2.14 -6.19 -17.98
C LEU A 88 2.98 -5.34 -17.02
N PHE A 89 2.51 -5.18 -15.80
CA PHE A 89 3.10 -4.28 -14.82
C PHE A 89 4.42 -4.82 -14.26
N ASP A 90 4.50 -6.10 -13.91
CA ASP A 90 5.72 -6.69 -13.34
C ASP A 90 6.93 -6.59 -14.30
N PRO A 91 6.82 -6.95 -15.60
CA PRO A 91 7.91 -6.73 -16.55
C PRO A 91 8.34 -5.27 -16.68
N ALA A 92 7.40 -4.32 -16.64
CA ALA A 92 7.70 -2.89 -16.71
C ALA A 92 8.46 -2.39 -15.47
N VAL A 93 8.12 -2.89 -14.28
CA VAL A 93 8.89 -2.62 -13.06
C VAL A 93 10.28 -3.23 -13.17
N ARG A 94 10.39 -4.50 -13.59
CA ARG A 94 11.66 -5.24 -13.65
C ARG A 94 12.60 -4.80 -14.77
N SER A 95 12.13 -4.06 -15.77
CA SER A 95 13.00 -3.54 -16.83
C SER A 95 13.92 -2.40 -16.38
N GLY A 96 13.73 -1.91 -15.15
CA GLY A 96 14.57 -0.88 -14.54
C GLY A 96 15.83 -1.43 -13.87
N ALA A 97 16.42 -0.61 -12.99
CA ALA A 97 17.53 -1.04 -12.15
C ALA A 97 17.07 -2.08 -11.10
N LYS A 98 18.03 -2.86 -10.57
CA LYS A 98 17.78 -3.86 -9.51
C LYS A 98 17.11 -3.25 -8.27
N ILE A 99 17.52 -2.03 -7.90
CA ILE A 99 16.91 -1.24 -6.84
C ILE A 99 16.02 -0.18 -7.52
N PRO A 100 14.70 -0.18 -7.26
CA PRO A 100 13.78 0.78 -7.86
C PRO A 100 14.10 2.22 -7.47
N THR A 101 13.89 3.13 -8.42
CA THR A 101 14.02 4.58 -8.22
C THR A 101 12.70 5.27 -8.51
N PHE A 102 12.47 6.42 -7.88
CA PHE A 102 11.27 7.22 -8.16
C PHE A 102 11.18 7.71 -9.61
N LYS A 103 12.32 7.87 -10.29
CA LYS A 103 12.35 8.15 -11.72
C LYS A 103 11.74 6.99 -12.51
N HIS A 104 12.22 5.76 -12.28
CA HIS A 104 11.74 4.58 -13.00
C HIS A 104 10.25 4.32 -12.75
N ILE A 105 9.79 4.44 -11.50
CA ILE A 105 8.36 4.25 -11.21
C ILE A 105 7.51 5.39 -11.78
N GLY A 106 8.06 6.60 -11.95
CA GLY A 106 7.43 7.68 -12.71
C GLY A 106 7.24 7.31 -14.18
N ASP A 107 8.27 6.76 -14.82
CA ASP A 107 8.22 6.28 -16.21
C ASP A 107 7.16 5.15 -16.36
N VAL A 108 7.09 4.22 -15.40
CA VAL A 108 6.05 3.18 -15.34
C VAL A 108 4.66 3.77 -15.11
N ALA A 109 4.50 4.68 -14.15
CA ALA A 109 3.21 5.32 -13.87
C ALA A 109 2.66 6.06 -15.11
N GLN A 110 3.54 6.72 -15.87
CA GLN A 110 3.19 7.35 -17.13
C GLN A 110 2.75 6.31 -18.18
N ALA A 111 3.45 5.19 -18.31
CA ALA A 111 3.11 4.14 -19.27
C ALA A 111 1.73 3.50 -19.00
N PHE A 112 1.34 3.39 -17.73
CA PHE A 112 0.02 2.89 -17.34
C PHE A 112 -1.04 4.00 -17.19
N ASP A 113 -0.64 5.28 -17.27
CA ASP A 113 -1.48 6.48 -17.11
C ASP A 113 -2.24 6.43 -15.78
N VAL A 114 -1.45 6.31 -14.71
CA VAL A 114 -1.87 6.28 -13.29
C VAL A 114 -1.01 7.25 -12.46
N SER A 115 -1.38 7.50 -11.21
CA SER A 115 -0.53 8.28 -10.30
C SER A 115 0.71 7.49 -9.86
N ILE A 116 1.78 8.20 -9.50
CA ILE A 116 2.98 7.55 -8.94
C ILE A 116 2.62 6.78 -7.66
N ALA A 117 1.77 7.34 -6.80
CA ALA A 117 1.29 6.68 -5.59
C ALA A 117 0.60 5.33 -5.89
N ALA A 118 -0.29 5.29 -6.88
CA ALA A 118 -0.95 4.04 -7.30
C ALA A 118 0.07 3.03 -7.84
N ALA A 119 1.04 3.48 -8.65
CA ALA A 119 2.09 2.62 -9.20
C ALA A 119 3.01 2.04 -8.11
N ILE A 120 3.45 2.83 -7.12
CA ILE A 120 4.32 2.33 -6.05
C ILE A 120 3.59 1.34 -5.12
N ILE A 121 2.31 1.58 -4.81
CA ILE A 121 1.49 0.65 -4.04
C ILE A 121 1.36 -0.66 -4.82
N ARG A 122 1.02 -0.57 -6.10
CA ARG A 122 0.92 -1.74 -6.97
C ARG A 122 2.22 -2.52 -7.07
N MET A 123 3.35 -1.83 -7.12
CA MET A 123 4.69 -2.44 -7.16
C MET A 123 4.97 -3.29 -5.91
N ALA A 124 4.54 -2.84 -4.72
CA ALA A 124 4.60 -3.67 -3.53
C ALA A 124 3.66 -4.88 -3.65
N GLU A 125 2.40 -4.67 -4.06
CA GLU A 125 1.39 -5.73 -4.15
C GLU A 125 1.71 -6.86 -5.14
N VAL A 126 2.34 -6.57 -6.28
CA VAL A 126 2.74 -7.62 -7.26
C VAL A 126 3.85 -8.52 -6.75
N ASP A 127 4.42 -8.20 -5.58
CA ASP A 127 5.27 -9.06 -4.77
C ASP A 127 6.53 -9.52 -5.49
N SER A 128 7.14 -8.61 -6.23
CA SER A 128 8.19 -8.93 -7.20
C SER A 128 9.59 -8.47 -6.78
N LEU A 129 9.64 -7.56 -5.81
CA LEU A 129 10.83 -7.00 -5.21
C LEU A 129 10.57 -6.87 -3.70
N PRO A 130 11.62 -7.00 -2.86
CA PRO A 130 11.51 -6.88 -1.40
C PRO A 130 11.31 -5.42 -0.99
N LEU A 131 10.10 -4.92 -1.17
CA LEU A 131 9.77 -3.51 -1.02
C LEU A 131 8.77 -3.26 0.10
N ILE A 132 9.03 -2.20 0.85
CA ILE A 132 8.03 -1.53 1.68
C ILE A 132 7.86 -0.13 1.11
N VAL A 133 6.63 0.29 0.89
CA VAL A 133 6.30 1.64 0.45
C VAL A 133 5.45 2.31 1.49
N ALA A 134 5.68 3.59 1.71
CA ALA A 134 4.97 4.36 2.71
C ALA A 134 4.78 5.82 2.26
N CYS A 135 3.81 6.46 2.86
CA CYS A 135 3.65 7.91 2.81
C CYS A 135 3.67 8.46 4.23
N TYR A 136 4.42 9.54 4.42
CA TYR A 136 4.50 10.28 5.67
C TYR A 136 4.16 11.75 5.44
N ASP A 137 3.68 12.41 6.48
CA ASP A 137 3.68 13.87 6.61
C ASP A 137 4.39 14.26 7.93
N ARG A 138 4.30 15.54 8.32
CA ARG A 138 4.86 16.02 9.60
C ARG A 138 4.23 15.38 10.85
N ALA A 139 3.00 14.88 10.74
CA ALA A 139 2.30 14.23 11.85
C ALA A 139 2.66 12.74 11.96
N GLY A 140 3.18 12.15 10.88
CA GLY A 140 3.71 10.78 10.85
C GLY A 140 3.21 9.99 9.66
N ILE A 141 3.15 8.67 9.82
CA ILE A 141 2.77 7.76 8.74
C ILE A 141 1.29 7.93 8.35
N ARG A 142 1.03 8.10 7.05
CA ARG A 142 -0.31 8.20 6.45
C ARG A 142 -0.84 6.85 6.02
N TRP A 143 0.00 6.11 5.30
CA TRP A 143 -0.32 4.78 4.81
C TRP A 143 0.96 4.01 4.49
N ARG A 144 0.83 2.69 4.38
CA ARG A 144 1.93 1.78 4.05
C ARG A 144 1.43 0.57 3.29
N ALA A 145 2.26 0.06 2.39
CA ALA A 145 2.10 -1.24 1.76
C ALA A 145 3.43 -2.00 1.80
N PHE A 146 3.35 -3.31 1.96
CA PHE A 146 4.52 -4.18 1.96
C PHE A 146 4.32 -5.20 0.86
N ALA A 147 5.41 -5.55 0.18
CA ALA A 147 5.47 -6.78 -0.58
C ALA A 147 5.09 -7.95 0.33
N PRO A 148 4.11 -8.78 -0.05
CA PRO A 148 3.69 -9.95 0.72
C PRO A 148 4.82 -10.82 1.30
N HIS A 149 5.93 -11.02 0.58
CA HIS A 149 7.07 -11.81 1.06
C HIS A 149 7.99 -11.08 2.06
N VAL A 150 7.82 -9.76 2.27
CA VAL A 150 8.56 -9.03 3.31
C VAL A 150 7.92 -9.33 4.68
N PRO A 151 8.68 -9.83 5.67
CA PRO A 151 8.14 -10.20 6.97
C PRO A 151 7.43 -9.04 7.67
N ARG A 152 6.15 -9.24 8.02
CA ARG A 152 5.33 -8.23 8.71
C ARG A 152 5.79 -7.92 10.14
N ARG A 153 6.77 -8.66 10.66
CA ARG A 153 7.42 -8.39 11.96
C ARG A 153 8.14 -7.04 11.97
N TRP A 154 8.60 -6.56 10.81
CA TRP A 154 9.27 -5.28 10.65
C TRP A 154 8.25 -4.14 10.75
N ARG A 155 8.26 -3.44 11.89
CA ARG A 155 7.30 -2.39 12.24
C ARG A 155 7.89 -1.03 11.95
N LEU A 156 7.33 -0.36 10.93
CA LEU A 156 7.74 1.00 10.58
C LEU A 156 7.59 1.96 11.76
N VAL A 157 8.57 2.86 11.91
CA VAL A 157 8.50 3.99 12.83
C VAL A 157 7.28 4.87 12.51
N GLN A 158 6.64 5.43 13.54
CA GLN A 158 5.44 6.25 13.36
C GLN A 158 5.78 7.68 12.92
N THR A 159 6.93 8.18 13.34
CA THR A 159 7.50 9.48 12.98
C THR A 159 8.80 9.27 12.22
N LEU A 160 9.11 10.15 11.28
CA LEU A 160 10.35 10.09 10.52
C LEU A 160 11.57 10.35 11.43
N ASP A 161 12.62 9.58 11.23
CA ASP A 161 13.90 9.74 11.89
C ASP A 161 14.72 10.86 11.21
N GLU A 162 15.48 11.63 11.98
CA GLU A 162 16.28 12.76 11.46
C GLU A 162 17.39 12.33 10.50
N ASP A 163 17.82 11.07 10.56
CA ASP A 163 18.83 10.51 9.66
C ASP A 163 18.22 10.05 8.31
N SER A 164 16.90 10.07 8.16
CA SER A 164 16.21 9.64 6.93
C SER A 164 16.12 10.76 5.87
N PHE A 165 16.23 10.40 4.58
CA PHE A 165 16.05 11.40 3.51
C PHE A 165 14.60 11.92 3.46
N ALA A 166 13.64 11.12 3.91
CA ALA A 166 12.25 11.50 4.02
C ALA A 166 12.03 12.66 5.02
N TYR A 167 12.76 12.67 6.14
CA TYR A 167 12.68 13.74 7.14
C TYR A 167 13.11 15.09 6.56
N ASP A 168 14.24 15.11 5.86
CA ASP A 168 14.75 16.27 5.14
C ASP A 168 13.68 16.86 4.20
N ILE A 169 13.07 16.01 3.37
CA ILE A 169 12.07 16.41 2.39
C ILE A 169 10.83 17.04 3.06
N VAL A 170 10.30 16.42 4.11
CA VAL A 170 9.11 16.91 4.84
C VAL A 170 9.36 18.24 5.56
N ASN A 171 10.60 18.45 6.01
CA ASN A 171 11.02 19.68 6.66
C ASN A 171 11.45 20.79 5.68
N GLY A 172 11.46 20.49 4.38
CA GLY A 172 11.74 21.47 3.34
C GLY A 172 13.23 21.71 3.11
N ASP A 173 14.08 20.78 3.53
CA ASP A 173 15.46 20.76 3.11
C ASP A 173 15.51 20.58 1.58
N LYS A 174 16.43 21.30 0.95
CA LYS A 174 16.70 21.22 -0.50
C LYS A 174 17.85 20.25 -0.79
N SER A 175 18.16 19.36 0.15
CA SER A 175 19.16 18.31 -0.05
C SER A 175 18.85 17.56 -1.34
N THR A 176 19.89 17.32 -2.14
CA THR A 176 19.75 16.57 -3.40
C THR A 176 19.78 15.06 -3.16
N HIS A 177 20.03 14.65 -1.92
CA HIS A 177 20.10 13.27 -1.49
C HIS A 177 18.71 12.78 -1.11
N CYS A 178 18.07 12.06 -2.02
CA CYS A 178 16.76 11.48 -1.83
C CYS A 178 16.78 9.96 -1.99
N SER A 179 17.97 9.37 -1.95
CA SER A 179 18.17 7.94 -2.17
C SER A 179 19.54 7.50 -1.66
N GLY A 180 19.60 6.35 -1.00
CA GLY A 180 20.85 5.80 -0.50
C GLY A 180 20.64 4.64 0.48
N LYS A 181 21.76 4.05 0.90
CA LYS A 181 21.75 3.11 2.03
C LYS A 181 21.43 3.83 3.32
N GLN A 182 20.68 3.17 4.18
CA GLN A 182 20.29 3.64 5.50
C GLN A 182 20.35 2.47 6.49
N GLU A 183 20.69 2.78 7.74
CA GLU A 183 20.55 1.82 8.82
C GLU A 183 19.07 1.50 9.03
N ALA A 184 18.74 0.23 9.21
CA ALA A 184 17.34 -0.17 9.29
C ALA A 184 16.64 0.37 10.56
N GLN A 185 17.41 0.76 11.60
CA GLN A 185 16.87 1.42 12.80
C GLN A 185 16.19 2.78 12.53
N ALA A 186 16.60 3.50 11.48
CA ALA A 186 15.92 4.74 11.07
C ALA A 186 14.48 4.48 10.59
N TRP A 187 14.16 3.24 10.22
CA TRP A 187 12.89 2.87 9.61
C TRP A 187 12.08 1.87 10.42
N PHE A 188 12.70 1.06 11.29
CA PHE A 188 12.01 0.03 12.06
C PHE A 188 12.20 0.19 13.56
N SER A 189 11.09 0.11 14.30
CA SER A 189 11.04 0.13 15.77
C SER A 189 11.34 -1.24 16.41
N ASN A 190 12.04 -2.11 15.68
CA ASN A 190 12.37 -3.46 16.12
C ASN A 190 13.71 -3.44 16.84
N ASP A 191 13.81 -4.09 18.00
CA ASP A 191 15.10 -4.36 18.62
C ASP A 191 16.01 -5.13 17.64
N GLY A 192 17.26 -4.69 17.51
CA GLY A 192 18.22 -5.29 16.59
C GLY A 192 18.14 -4.77 15.16
N ALA A 193 17.26 -3.81 14.84
CA ALA A 193 17.19 -3.18 13.51
C ALA A 193 18.50 -2.48 13.11
N GLU A 194 19.29 -2.02 14.09
CA GLU A 194 20.61 -1.43 13.90
C GLU A 194 21.63 -2.40 13.26
N ASN A 195 21.35 -3.71 13.28
CA ASN A 195 22.24 -4.72 12.69
C ASN A 195 22.02 -4.91 11.18
N TYR A 196 21.07 -4.21 10.56
CA TYR A 196 20.71 -4.39 9.16
C TYR A 196 20.80 -3.07 8.39
N GLU A 197 21.06 -3.18 7.09
CA GLU A 197 20.99 -2.06 6.14
C GLU A 197 19.82 -2.25 5.18
N ILE A 198 19.15 -1.14 4.87
CA ILE A 198 18.18 -1.07 3.78
C ILE A 198 18.56 0.05 2.80
N HIS A 199 17.89 0.11 1.66
CA HIS A 199 18.05 1.22 0.74
C HIS A 199 16.76 2.05 0.70
N GLU A 200 16.87 3.30 1.14
CA GLU A 200 15.80 4.29 1.07
C GLU A 200 15.84 4.99 -0.29
N SER A 201 14.65 5.25 -0.85
CA SER A 201 14.43 6.30 -1.84
C SER A 201 13.18 7.07 -1.43
N SER A 202 13.23 8.39 -1.50
CA SER A 202 12.19 9.30 -1.03
C SER A 202 11.91 10.38 -2.09
N MET A 203 10.68 10.85 -2.20
CA MET A 203 10.35 11.99 -3.05
C MET A 203 9.18 12.81 -2.48
N PRO A 204 9.10 14.12 -2.78
CA PRO A 204 7.95 14.93 -2.39
C PRO A 204 6.62 14.36 -2.92
N GLY A 205 5.63 14.31 -2.04
CA GLY A 205 4.24 13.97 -2.33
C GLY A 205 3.36 15.22 -2.44
N TYR A 206 2.04 15.05 -2.25
CA TYR A 206 1.08 16.15 -2.29
C TYR A 206 0.93 16.81 -0.91
N LEU A 207 0.73 18.13 -0.85
CA LEU A 207 0.46 18.86 0.41
C LEU A 207 1.46 18.62 1.57
N GLY A 208 2.76 18.54 1.25
CA GLY A 208 3.80 18.35 2.28
C GLY A 208 3.97 16.90 2.73
N GLU A 209 3.33 15.96 2.05
CA GLU A 209 3.63 14.53 2.16
C GLU A 209 4.99 14.19 1.54
N VAL A 210 5.55 13.06 1.94
CA VAL A 210 6.70 12.40 1.29
C VAL A 210 6.34 10.95 0.99
N LEU A 211 6.67 10.51 -0.22
CA LEU A 211 6.56 9.11 -0.63
C LEU A 211 7.91 8.43 -0.44
N VAL A 212 7.89 7.25 0.16
CA VAL A 212 9.07 6.49 0.55
C VAL A 212 9.01 5.09 -0.06
N MET A 213 10.13 4.63 -0.59
CA MET A 213 10.39 3.25 -0.98
C MET A 213 11.59 2.73 -0.21
N LEU A 214 11.38 1.66 0.55
CA LEU A 214 12.41 0.93 1.28
C LEU A 214 12.65 -0.40 0.58
N TYR A 215 13.83 -0.57 0.00
CA TYR A 215 14.28 -1.83 -0.57
C TYR A 215 15.04 -2.63 0.48
N VAL A 216 14.45 -3.74 0.89
CA VAL A 216 14.99 -4.66 1.90
C VAL A 216 15.93 -5.65 1.20
N GLY A 217 17.20 -5.26 1.05
CA GLY A 217 18.19 -6.03 0.30
C GLY A 217 18.90 -7.11 1.11
N ASP A 218 18.84 -7.03 2.44
CA ASP A 218 19.51 -7.96 3.35
C ASP A 218 18.67 -9.24 3.54
N ALA A 219 19.26 -10.40 3.23
CA ALA A 219 18.59 -11.69 3.31
C ALA A 219 18.28 -12.10 4.76
N ASP A 220 19.11 -11.68 5.73
CA ASP A 220 18.91 -12.02 7.15
C ASP A 220 17.70 -11.28 7.73
N MET A 221 17.22 -10.22 7.06
CA MET A 221 15.94 -9.61 7.39
C MET A 221 14.74 -10.51 7.08
N PHE A 222 14.91 -11.51 6.21
CA PHE A 222 13.94 -12.56 5.91
C PHE A 222 14.13 -13.80 6.78
N GLU A 223 15.36 -14.06 7.23
CA GLU A 223 15.73 -15.23 8.02
C GLU A 223 16.13 -14.82 9.46
N SER A 224 15.27 -15.07 10.46
CA SER A 224 15.61 -14.79 11.86
C SER A 224 14.89 -15.75 12.82
N PRO A 225 15.53 -16.21 13.92
CA PRO A 225 15.24 -17.50 14.57
C PRO A 225 13.94 -17.60 15.38
N TYR A 226 13.06 -16.61 15.33
CA TYR A 226 11.77 -16.67 16.04
C TYR A 226 10.68 -17.50 15.33
N GLU A 227 10.98 -18.14 14.20
CA GLU A 227 10.05 -19.04 13.50
C GLU A 227 10.20 -20.54 13.86
N ARG A 228 10.92 -20.91 14.93
CA ARG A 228 10.92 -22.30 15.41
C ARG A 228 11.23 -22.45 16.89
N GLU A 229 10.19 -22.46 17.72
CA GLU A 229 9.99 -23.55 18.67
C GLU A 229 8.53 -23.99 18.60
N PRO A 230 8.21 -25.25 18.22
CA PRO A 230 6.91 -25.79 18.56
C PRO A 230 6.86 -25.85 20.09
N GLU A 231 5.92 -25.14 20.70
CA GLU A 231 5.63 -25.22 22.13
C GLU A 231 5.84 -26.65 22.63
N GLY A 232 6.85 -26.82 23.47
CA GLY A 232 7.15 -28.08 24.11
C GLY A 232 5.88 -28.59 24.79
N ARG A 233 5.34 -29.67 24.22
CA ARG A 233 4.44 -30.58 24.94
C ARG A 233 5.17 -31.08 26.19
N TYR A 234 4.93 -30.43 27.32
CA TYR A 234 4.92 -31.07 28.61
C TYR A 234 3.51 -30.93 29.20
N GLN A 235 2.61 -31.79 28.75
CA GLN A 235 1.56 -32.26 29.64
C GLN A 235 2.22 -33.27 30.58
N GLU A 236 2.66 -32.80 31.75
CA GLU A 236 2.79 -33.70 32.89
C GLU A 236 1.38 -34.16 33.26
N ILE A 237 1.06 -35.39 32.84
CA ILE A 237 -0.07 -36.14 33.37
C ILE A 237 0.38 -36.69 34.72
N PRO A 238 -0.22 -36.30 35.87
CA PRO A 238 0.05 -36.99 37.12
C PRO A 238 -0.54 -38.40 37.02
N SER A 239 0.33 -39.40 37.04
CA SER A 239 -0.04 -40.81 37.09
C SER A 239 -0.86 -41.09 38.36
N PHE A 240 -2.15 -41.38 38.20
CA PHE A 240 -2.93 -42.02 39.26
C PHE A 240 -2.48 -43.47 39.40
N ALA A 241 -1.51 -43.70 40.29
CA ALA A 241 -1.21 -45.03 40.78
C ALA A 241 -2.32 -45.47 41.75
N ARG A 242 -3.12 -46.44 41.31
CA ARG A 242 -3.99 -47.27 42.15
C ARG A 242 -3.17 -47.81 43.34
N ARG A 243 -3.62 -47.56 44.56
CA ARG A 243 -3.33 -48.44 45.70
C ARG A 243 -4.59 -49.21 46.06
N SER A 244 -4.57 -50.49 45.71
CA SER A 244 -5.39 -51.52 46.32
C SER A 244 -4.64 -52.08 47.54
N ARG A 245 -5.19 -51.87 48.73
CA ARG A 245 -5.43 -52.85 49.81
C ARG A 245 -5.91 -52.11 51.05
#